data_AF-A0A1F6KT86-F1
#
_entry.id   AF-A0A1F6KT86-F1
#
_cell.length_a   1.000
_cell.length_b   1.000
_cell.length_c   1.000
_cell.angle_alpha   90.00
_cell.angle_beta   90.00
_cell.angle_gamma   90.00
#
_symmetry.space_group_name_H-M   'P 1'
#
loop_
_entity.id
_entity.type
_entity.pdbx_description
1 polymer ?
#
loop_
_entity_poly.entity_id
_entity_poly.type
_entity_poly.pdbx_seq_one_letter_code
_entity_poly.pdbx_strand_id
1 'polypeptide(L)'
;MIQDRIRIFEISLLKAGILLFFLFLFGNILILDILFIQNLKAKAIVSSLETEKIPSDESNPGSENQGLCPASCISEIRQASLSSEQRVSTPTTVTSQVKESLITLGTGTNASTDYENVLTTQVYIDPSKYGNIKSVKFEVSIAVPTANQFVYVRLFNVTDNNPVWNSEMYMSGGPSSYLVSGPITLTSGNKLYVVQIKSQLKALTNLNQARLRIETY
;
A
#
# COMPACT_ATOMS: atom_id res chain seq x y z
N MET A 1 -39.65 -45.88 -48.89
CA MET A 1 -39.55 -44.60 -49.62
C MET A 1 -39.94 -43.37 -48.79
N ILE A 2 -40.90 -43.45 -47.86
CA ILE A 2 -41.30 -42.31 -47.01
C ILE A 2 -40.32 -42.08 -45.83
N GLN A 3 -39.75 -43.16 -45.28
CA GLN A 3 -38.88 -43.09 -44.10
C GLN A 3 -37.51 -42.42 -44.35
N ASP A 4 -36.97 -42.51 -45.57
CA ASP A 4 -35.69 -41.87 -45.93
C ASP A 4 -35.81 -40.35 -46.06
N ARG A 5 -36.97 -39.82 -46.47
CA ARG A 5 -37.17 -38.36 -46.61
C ARG A 5 -37.25 -37.65 -45.26
N ILE A 6 -37.69 -38.35 -44.21
CA ILE A 6 -37.77 -37.79 -42.85
C ILE A 6 -36.36 -37.62 -42.24
N ARG A 7 -35.45 -38.58 -42.45
CA ARG A 7 -34.07 -38.48 -41.94
C ARG A 7 -33.24 -37.40 -42.64
N ILE A 8 -33.49 -37.14 -43.92
CA ILE A 8 -32.80 -36.07 -44.66
C ILE A 8 -33.21 -34.68 -44.14
N PHE A 9 -34.47 -34.51 -43.73
CA PHE A 9 -34.99 -33.24 -43.23
C PHE A 9 -34.43 -32.87 -41.84
N GLU A 10 -34.28 -33.83 -40.93
CA GLU A 10 -33.73 -33.57 -39.59
C GLU A 10 -32.24 -33.19 -39.61
N ILE A 11 -31.45 -33.81 -40.49
CA ILE A 11 -30.03 -33.46 -40.65
C ILE A 11 -29.88 -32.02 -41.18
N SER A 12 -30.84 -31.54 -41.98
CA SER A 12 -30.84 -30.17 -42.49
C SER A 12 -31.15 -29.13 -41.40
N LEU A 13 -32.08 -29.43 -40.50
CA LEU A 13 -32.42 -28.56 -39.36
C LEU A 13 -31.28 -28.48 -38.35
N LEU A 14 -30.62 -29.60 -38.07
CA LEU A 14 -29.47 -29.63 -37.15
C LEU A 14 -28.29 -28.79 -37.67
N LYS A 15 -27.98 -28.89 -38.98
CA LYS A 15 -26.92 -28.09 -39.61
C LYS A 15 -27.24 -26.59 -39.60
N ALA A 16 -28.50 -26.22 -39.85
CA ALA A 16 -28.94 -24.84 -39.77
C ALA A 16 -28.81 -24.28 -38.33
N GLY A 17 -29.16 -25.08 -37.32
CA GLY A 17 -29.00 -24.72 -35.91
C GLY A 17 -27.54 -24.51 -35.51
N ILE A 18 -26.64 -25.39 -35.93
CA ILE A 18 -25.20 -25.27 -35.65
C ILE A 18 -24.62 -24.01 -36.30
N LEU A 19 -24.99 -23.71 -37.54
CA LEU A 19 -24.51 -22.51 -38.25
C LEU A 19 -24.97 -21.22 -37.57
N LEU A 20 -26.23 -21.17 -37.11
CA LEU A 20 -26.77 -20.02 -36.39
C LEU A 20 -26.10 -19.84 -35.02
N PHE A 21 -25.80 -20.93 -34.31
CA PHE A 21 -25.06 -20.90 -33.06
C PHE A 21 -23.64 -20.33 -33.24
N PHE A 22 -22.90 -20.79 -34.25
CA PHE A 22 -21.57 -20.24 -34.53
C PHE A 22 -21.63 -18.76 -34.92
N LEU A 23 -22.63 -18.34 -35.71
CA LEU A 23 -22.80 -16.94 -36.08
C LEU A 23 -23.07 -16.04 -34.86
N PHE A 24 -23.87 -16.52 -33.90
CA PHE A 24 -24.11 -15.83 -32.64
C PHE A 24 -22.83 -15.75 -31.77
N LEU A 25 -22.04 -16.82 -31.72
CA LEU A 25 -20.80 -16.88 -30.95
C LEU A 25 -19.75 -15.92 -31.53
N PHE A 26 -19.56 -15.93 -32.85
CA PHE A 26 -18.67 -14.99 -33.55
C PHE A 26 -19.13 -13.54 -33.39
N GLY A 27 -20.45 -13.27 -33.45
CA GLY A 27 -21.00 -11.94 -33.22
C GLY A 27 -20.69 -11.40 -31.82
N ASN A 28 -20.86 -12.23 -30.78
CA ASN A 28 -20.54 -11.83 -29.41
C ASN A 28 -19.04 -11.54 -29.22
N ILE A 29 -18.16 -12.36 -29.80
CA ILE A 29 -16.70 -12.14 -29.72
C ILE A 29 -16.32 -10.84 -30.43
N LEU A 30 -16.86 -10.57 -31.63
CA LEU A 30 -16.61 -9.32 -32.36
C LEU A 30 -17.05 -8.07 -31.59
N ILE A 31 -18.20 -8.13 -30.91
CA ILE A 31 -18.69 -7.01 -30.09
C ILE A 31 -17.74 -6.75 -28.91
N LEU A 32 -17.27 -7.80 -28.24
CA LEU A 32 -16.32 -7.70 -27.13
C LEU A 32 -14.97 -7.11 -27.58
N ASP A 33 -14.45 -7.54 -28.73
CA ASP A 33 -13.20 -7.02 -29.29
C ASP A 33 -13.31 -5.52 -29.65
N ILE A 34 -14.43 -5.09 -30.25
CA ILE A 34 -14.67 -3.68 -30.57
C ILE A 34 -14.74 -2.83 -29.29
N LEU A 35 -15.46 -3.29 -28.26
CA LEU A 35 -15.56 -2.60 -26.98
C LEU A 35 -14.20 -2.48 -26.28
N PHE A 36 -13.37 -3.51 -26.34
CA PHE A 36 -12.04 -3.51 -25.76
C PHE A 36 -11.11 -2.49 -26.45
N ILE A 37 -11.12 -2.43 -27.79
CA ILE A 37 -10.31 -1.46 -28.56
C ILE A 37 -10.74 -0.01 -28.28
N GLN A 38 -12.04 0.26 -28.12
CA GLN A 38 -12.52 1.59 -27.76
C GLN A 38 -12.04 2.02 -26.37
N ASN A 39 -12.04 1.10 -25.39
CA ASN A 39 -11.51 1.38 -24.05
C ASN A 39 -10.00 1.65 -24.05
N LEU A 40 -9.22 1.02 -24.94
CA LEU A 40 -7.79 1.31 -25.08
C LEU A 40 -7.52 2.71 -25.66
N LYS A 41 -8.30 3.15 -26.66
CA LYS A 41 -8.16 4.50 -27.23
C LYS A 41 -8.52 5.60 -26.23
N ALA A 42 -9.53 5.40 -25.39
CA ALA A 42 -9.90 6.34 -24.34
C ALA A 42 -8.79 6.52 -23.28
N LYS A 43 -8.03 5.47 -22.97
CA LYS A 43 -6.92 5.52 -21.99
C LYS A 43 -5.68 6.24 -22.54
N ALA A 44 -5.45 6.20 -23.86
CA ALA A 44 -4.28 6.82 -24.49
C ALA A 44 -4.36 8.37 -24.60
N ILE A 45 -5.56 8.96 -24.58
CA ILE A 45 -5.74 10.42 -24.74
C ILE A 45 -5.49 11.18 -23.42
N VAL A 46 -5.54 10.51 -22.27
CA VAL A 46 -5.38 11.14 -20.94
C VAL A 46 -3.90 11.16 -20.47
N SER A 47 -2.96 10.59 -21.23
CA SER A 47 -1.54 10.51 -20.84
C SER A 47 -0.66 11.61 -21.44
N SER A 48 -1.20 12.55 -22.20
CA SER A 48 -0.45 13.70 -22.72
C SER A 48 -1.15 15.00 -22.33
N LEU A 49 -0.90 15.51 -21.12
CA LEU A 49 -1.06 16.92 -20.73
C LEU A 49 -0.70 17.05 -19.24
N GLU A 50 0.58 17.22 -18.91
CA GLU A 50 1.08 18.13 -17.86
C GLU A 50 2.61 18.08 -17.83
N THR A 51 3.22 18.94 -18.63
CA THR A 51 4.52 19.55 -18.32
C THR A 51 4.21 21.02 -18.10
N GLU A 52 3.86 21.36 -16.86
CA GLU A 52 3.81 22.75 -16.43
C GLU A 52 5.04 23.07 -15.59
N LYS A 53 5.61 24.21 -15.95
CA LYS A 53 6.97 24.67 -15.73
C LYS A 53 7.05 25.40 -14.38
N ILE A 54 7.92 24.92 -13.50
CA ILE A 54 8.26 25.54 -12.21
C ILE A 54 8.98 26.88 -12.44
N PRO A 55 8.53 28.00 -11.84
CA PRO A 55 9.36 29.18 -11.64
C PRO A 55 10.18 29.02 -10.35
N SER A 56 11.49 29.04 -10.53
CA SER A 56 12.49 29.23 -9.49
C SER A 56 12.46 30.68 -9.01
N ASP A 57 12.26 30.90 -7.71
CA ASP A 57 12.64 32.16 -7.07
C ASP A 57 13.51 31.88 -5.84
N GLU A 58 14.72 32.41 -5.95
CA GLU A 58 15.84 32.36 -5.02
C GLU A 58 15.94 33.74 -4.37
N SER A 59 15.78 33.82 -3.05
CA SER A 59 16.36 34.91 -2.27
C SER A 59 16.47 34.53 -0.80
N ASN A 60 17.68 34.17 -0.40
CA ASN A 60 18.17 34.32 0.97
C ASN A 60 18.79 35.72 1.07
N PRO A 61 18.58 36.45 2.19
CA PRO A 61 19.74 36.66 3.05
C PRO A 61 19.38 36.51 4.54
N GLY A 62 20.30 35.93 5.30
CA GLY A 62 20.17 35.77 6.74
C GLY A 62 20.21 37.09 7.51
N SER A 63 19.59 37.09 8.69
CA SER A 63 20.11 37.77 9.88
C SER A 63 19.35 37.30 11.12
N GLU A 64 20.11 37.15 12.20
CA GLU A 64 19.71 36.90 13.57
C GLU A 64 18.48 37.71 14.03
N ASN A 65 17.54 37.06 14.73
CA ASN A 65 17.23 37.51 16.09
C ASN A 65 16.52 36.44 16.93
N GLN A 66 17.04 36.33 18.14
CA GLN A 66 16.58 35.53 19.25
C GLN A 66 15.28 36.12 19.83
N GLY A 67 14.37 35.26 20.33
CA GLY A 67 13.29 35.74 21.20
C GLY A 67 12.01 34.92 21.20
N LEU A 68 12.06 33.64 21.55
CA LEU A 68 10.85 32.79 21.71
C LEU A 68 10.81 32.00 23.02
N CYS A 69 11.41 32.51 24.11
CA CYS A 69 11.08 32.07 25.46
C CYS A 69 11.20 33.25 26.45
N PRO A 70 10.11 33.69 27.08
CA PRO A 70 10.15 34.59 28.23
C PRO A 70 10.96 33.96 29.37
N ALA A 71 11.71 34.77 30.13
CA ALA A 71 12.57 34.29 31.23
C ALA A 71 11.82 33.46 32.30
N SER A 72 10.50 33.63 32.40
CA SER A 72 9.62 32.85 33.28
C SER A 72 9.49 31.37 32.89
N CYS A 73 9.69 31.01 31.62
CA CYS A 73 9.60 29.64 31.15
C CYS A 73 10.84 28.80 31.54
N ILE A 74 12.01 29.43 31.66
CA ILE A 74 13.26 28.75 32.05
C ILE A 74 13.27 28.38 33.55
N SER A 75 12.61 29.18 34.40
CA SER A 75 12.57 28.91 35.85
C SER A 75 11.73 27.67 36.20
N GLU A 76 10.65 27.38 35.49
CA GLU A 76 9.81 26.20 35.76
C GLU A 76 10.49 24.89 35.32
N ILE A 77 11.22 24.90 34.19
CA ILE A 77 11.95 23.72 33.70
C ILE A 77 13.07 23.33 34.68
N ARG A 78 13.77 24.30 35.27
CA ARG A 78 14.81 24.01 36.27
C ARG A 78 14.24 23.42 37.56
N GLN A 79 13.07 23.89 37.99
CA GLN A 79 12.45 23.41 39.23
C GLN A 79 11.92 21.97 39.10
N ALA A 80 11.48 21.56 37.91
CA ALA A 80 11.09 20.17 37.63
C ALA A 80 12.28 19.20 37.48
N SER A 81 13.49 19.70 37.22
CA SER A 81 14.69 18.86 37.03
C SER A 81 15.42 18.49 38.33
N LEU A 82 15.16 19.17 39.44
CA LEU A 82 15.84 18.96 40.73
C LEU A 82 15.20 17.86 41.60
N SER A 83 14.07 17.29 41.18
CA SER A 83 13.32 16.28 41.94
C SER A 83 13.70 14.83 41.59
N SER A 84 14.69 14.60 40.72
CA SER A 84 15.02 13.27 40.18
C SER A 84 16.44 12.78 40.52
N GLU A 85 16.93 13.10 41.71
CA GLU A 85 18.15 12.51 42.27
C GLU A 85 17.83 11.72 43.55
N GLN A 86 17.36 10.48 43.39
CA GLN A 86 17.61 9.45 44.39
C GLN A 86 17.68 8.07 43.76
N ARG A 87 18.92 7.66 43.42
CA ARG A 87 19.27 6.29 43.06
C ARG A 87 19.31 5.43 44.32
N VAL A 88 18.52 4.36 44.36
CA VAL A 88 18.72 3.21 45.25
C VAL A 88 19.09 2.02 44.38
N SER A 89 20.35 1.60 44.47
CA SER A 89 20.89 0.45 43.74
C SER A 89 20.45 -0.85 44.41
N THR A 90 19.52 -1.56 43.79
CA THR A 90 19.26 -2.99 44.04
C THR A 90 19.88 -3.82 42.92
N PRO A 91 20.37 -5.04 43.18
CA PRO A 91 21.02 -5.86 42.16
C PRO A 91 20.00 -6.24 41.09
N THR A 92 20.16 -5.63 39.92
CA THR A 92 19.30 -5.87 38.76
C THR A 92 19.72 -7.18 38.12
N THR A 93 18.89 -8.21 38.27
CA THR A 93 18.86 -9.34 37.36
C THR A 93 18.76 -8.80 35.94
N VAL A 94 19.77 -9.06 35.11
CA VAL A 94 19.81 -8.61 33.71
C VAL A 94 18.74 -9.38 32.94
N THR A 95 17.50 -8.92 33.02
CA THR A 95 16.49 -9.24 32.02
C THR A 95 16.99 -8.59 30.73
N SER A 96 17.22 -9.39 29.67
CA SER A 96 17.61 -8.85 28.36
C SER A 96 16.56 -7.82 27.95
N GLN A 97 16.91 -6.53 27.98
CA GLN A 97 16.00 -5.46 27.63
C GLN A 97 15.81 -5.50 26.12
N VAL A 98 14.71 -6.12 25.66
CA VAL A 98 14.30 -6.07 24.26
C VAL A 98 14.12 -4.60 23.89
N LYS A 99 14.92 -4.09 22.95
CA LYS A 99 14.79 -2.73 22.44
C LYS A 99 13.84 -2.73 21.25
N GLU A 100 12.90 -1.79 21.27
CA GLU A 100 11.93 -1.58 20.19
C GLU A 100 12.30 -0.33 19.38
N SER A 101 12.16 -0.40 18.07
CA SER A 101 12.31 0.72 17.15
C SER A 101 11.12 0.78 16.19
N LEU A 102 10.55 1.98 16.03
CA LEU A 102 9.42 2.23 15.14
C LEU A 102 9.87 3.09 13.96
N ILE A 103 9.63 2.60 12.74
CA ILE A 103 9.91 3.32 11.50
C ILE A 103 8.59 3.69 10.86
N THR A 104 8.24 4.97 10.84
CA THR A 104 7.04 5.45 10.16
C THR A 104 7.26 5.45 8.66
N LEU A 105 6.36 4.81 7.92
CA LEU A 105 6.34 4.78 6.46
C LEU A 105 5.56 5.97 5.93
N GLY A 106 4.39 6.26 6.51
CA GLY A 106 3.57 7.42 6.14
C GLY A 106 2.08 7.09 6.10
N THR A 107 1.36 7.89 5.32
CA THR A 107 -0.09 7.82 5.10
C THR A 107 -0.39 8.02 3.62
N GLY A 108 -1.61 7.75 3.16
CA GLY A 108 -2.00 8.05 1.79
C GLY A 108 -3.31 7.40 1.40
N THR A 109 -3.63 7.40 0.10
CA THR A 109 -4.84 6.78 -0.41
C THR A 109 -4.57 6.03 -1.71
N ASN A 110 -5.40 5.03 -2.01
CA ASN A 110 -5.39 4.34 -3.30
C ASN A 110 -6.78 3.74 -3.57
N ALA A 111 -7.10 3.49 -4.84
CA ALA A 111 -8.37 2.94 -5.30
C ALA A 111 -8.19 1.93 -6.45
N SER A 112 -6.98 1.39 -6.64
CA SER A 112 -6.65 0.50 -7.75
C SER A 112 -7.16 -0.91 -7.50
N THR A 113 -7.46 -1.62 -8.58
CA THR A 113 -7.76 -3.07 -8.56
C THR A 113 -6.52 -3.94 -8.58
N ASP A 114 -5.36 -3.33 -8.85
CA ASP A 114 -4.05 -3.97 -8.80
C ASP A 114 -3.24 -3.39 -7.64
N TYR A 115 -2.12 -4.03 -7.31
CA TYR A 115 -1.21 -3.48 -6.32
C TYR A 115 -0.55 -2.22 -6.86
N GLU A 116 -0.82 -1.09 -6.24
CA GLU A 116 -0.19 0.18 -6.56
C GLU A 116 0.51 0.79 -5.36
N ASN A 117 1.62 1.48 -5.65
CA ASN A 117 2.43 2.15 -4.65
C ASN A 117 1.72 3.38 -4.10
N VAL A 118 1.67 3.48 -2.78
CA VAL A 118 1.31 4.72 -2.09
C VAL A 118 2.58 5.57 -1.97
N LEU A 119 2.82 6.48 -2.92
CA LEU A 119 4.11 7.17 -3.08
C LEU A 119 4.57 7.96 -1.84
N THR A 120 3.64 8.38 -1.00
CA THR A 120 3.89 9.08 0.28
C THR A 120 4.37 8.16 1.40
N THR A 121 4.55 6.86 1.14
CA THR A 121 4.98 5.85 2.12
C THR A 121 6.41 5.33 1.90
N GLN A 122 7.19 6.01 1.07
CA GLN A 122 8.52 5.59 0.66
C GLN A 122 9.55 5.87 1.75
N VAL A 123 10.31 4.85 2.15
CA VAL A 123 11.40 4.99 3.13
C VAL A 123 12.60 4.13 2.76
N TYR A 124 13.80 4.64 3.03
CA TYR A 124 15.02 3.85 2.98
C TYR A 124 15.27 3.17 4.32
N ILE A 125 15.43 1.86 4.33
CA ILE A 125 15.71 1.08 5.53
C ILE A 125 16.96 0.25 5.30
N ASP A 126 17.86 0.33 6.28
CA ASP A 126 19.04 -0.50 6.36
C ASP A 126 19.00 -1.32 7.65
N PRO A 127 18.69 -2.63 7.59
CA PRO A 127 18.58 -3.48 8.76
C PRO A 127 19.84 -3.52 9.63
N SER A 128 21.03 -3.26 9.05
CA SER A 128 22.29 -3.27 9.79
C SER A 128 22.37 -2.18 10.87
N LYS A 129 21.56 -1.11 10.74
CA LYS A 129 21.50 0.00 11.70
C LYS A 129 20.76 -0.34 13.00
N TYR A 130 20.06 -1.47 13.05
CA TYR A 130 19.25 -1.89 14.20
C TYR A 130 19.91 -2.97 15.06
N GLY A 131 21.10 -3.46 14.69
CA GLY A 131 21.79 -4.52 15.44
C GLY A 131 21.16 -5.91 15.25
N ASN A 132 21.16 -6.74 16.29
CA ASN A 132 20.61 -8.09 16.23
C ASN A 132 19.08 -8.07 16.30
N ILE A 133 18.45 -8.10 15.13
CA ILE A 133 17.00 -8.10 14.98
C ILE A 133 16.43 -9.45 15.46
N LYS A 134 15.49 -9.39 16.40
CA LYS A 134 14.68 -10.51 16.87
C LYS A 134 13.44 -10.70 16.00
N SER A 135 12.76 -9.61 15.64
CA SER A 135 11.53 -9.64 14.85
C SER A 135 11.28 -8.31 14.16
N VAL A 136 10.68 -8.36 12.97
CA VAL A 136 10.14 -7.18 12.29
C VAL A 136 8.67 -7.45 11.99
N LYS A 137 7.79 -6.50 12.30
CA LYS A 137 6.37 -6.56 11.97
C LYS A 137 5.95 -5.30 11.23
N PHE A 138 5.14 -5.48 10.19
CA PHE A 138 4.52 -4.40 9.45
C PHE A 138 3.14 -4.11 10.05
N GLU A 139 2.91 -2.84 10.40
CA GLU A 139 1.72 -2.39 11.08
C GLU A 139 1.07 -1.26 10.29
N VAL A 140 -0.25 -1.34 10.11
CA VAL A 140 -1.01 -0.34 9.38
C VAL A 140 -2.33 -0.03 10.05
N SER A 141 -2.78 1.20 9.90
CA SER A 141 -4.15 1.62 10.17
C SER A 141 -4.77 2.06 8.84
N ILE A 142 -5.89 1.45 8.47
CA ILE A 142 -6.51 1.64 7.16
C ILE A 142 -8.03 1.66 7.28
N ALA A 143 -8.68 2.50 6.49
CA ALA A 143 -10.13 2.73 6.49
C ALA A 143 -10.68 2.71 5.06
N VAL A 144 -11.89 2.16 4.89
CA VAL A 144 -12.58 2.07 3.59
C VAL A 144 -14.01 2.59 3.79
N PRO A 145 -14.19 3.93 3.81
CA PRO A 145 -15.42 4.54 4.31
C PRO A 145 -16.64 4.31 3.42
N THR A 146 -16.44 4.08 2.13
CA THR A 146 -17.52 4.18 1.12
C THR A 146 -18.00 2.83 0.58
N ALA A 147 -17.40 1.70 0.96
CA ALA A 147 -17.74 0.41 0.36
C ALA A 147 -17.48 -0.81 1.24
N ASN A 148 -18.38 -1.79 1.13
CA ASN A 148 -18.16 -3.16 1.59
C ASN A 148 -17.35 -3.92 0.54
N GLN A 149 -16.02 -3.87 0.65
CA GLN A 149 -15.10 -4.57 -0.26
C GLN A 149 -13.93 -5.17 0.51
N PHE A 150 -13.21 -6.11 -0.07
CA PHE A 150 -11.89 -6.48 0.45
C PHE A 150 -10.82 -5.51 -0.02
N VAL A 151 -9.94 -5.14 0.91
CA VAL A 151 -8.73 -4.36 0.64
C VAL A 151 -7.54 -5.15 1.14
N TYR A 152 -6.50 -5.18 0.32
CA TYR A 152 -5.24 -5.84 0.58
C TYR A 152 -4.15 -4.77 0.67
N VAL A 153 -3.28 -4.93 1.65
CA VAL A 153 -2.16 -4.03 1.90
C VAL A 153 -0.92 -4.87 2.15
N ARG A 154 0.20 -4.49 1.54
CA ARG A 154 1.47 -5.18 1.71
C ARG A 154 2.64 -4.21 1.66
N LEU A 155 3.79 -4.66 2.14
CA LEU A 155 5.05 -3.95 1.98
C LEU A 155 5.76 -4.45 0.71
N PHE A 156 6.36 -3.54 -0.04
CA PHE A 156 7.06 -3.84 -1.28
C PHE A 156 8.48 -3.25 -1.23
N ASN A 157 9.48 -4.05 -1.61
CA ASN A 157 10.85 -3.60 -1.78
C ASN A 157 11.02 -3.10 -3.21
N VAL A 158 11.12 -1.78 -3.37
CA VAL A 158 11.26 -1.12 -4.67
C VAL A 158 12.64 -1.37 -5.27
N THR A 159 13.68 -1.43 -4.44
CA THR A 159 15.06 -1.62 -4.90
C THR A 159 15.26 -2.99 -5.57
N ASP A 160 14.69 -4.04 -4.97
CA ASP A 160 14.84 -5.42 -5.46
C ASP A 160 13.61 -5.89 -6.26
N ASN A 161 12.62 -5.00 -6.46
CA ASN A 161 11.40 -5.21 -7.23
C ASN A 161 10.60 -6.46 -6.82
N ASN A 162 10.42 -6.67 -5.51
CA ASN A 162 9.71 -7.82 -5.00
C ASN A 162 8.84 -7.49 -3.78
N PRO A 163 7.70 -8.18 -3.59
CA PRO A 163 6.91 -8.04 -2.37
C PRO A 163 7.69 -8.58 -1.18
N VAL A 164 7.52 -7.94 -0.02
CA VAL A 164 8.09 -8.44 1.23
C VAL A 164 7.22 -9.58 1.72
N TRP A 165 7.82 -10.75 1.86
CA TRP A 165 7.12 -11.97 2.25
C TRP A 165 6.46 -11.82 3.64
N ASN A 166 5.30 -12.43 3.83
CA ASN A 166 4.46 -12.34 5.05
C ASN A 166 3.97 -10.93 5.44
N SER A 167 4.18 -9.90 4.61
CA SER A 167 3.71 -8.54 4.91
C SER A 167 2.27 -8.27 4.50
N GLU A 168 1.68 -9.12 3.65
CA GLU A 168 0.33 -8.91 3.15
C GLU A 168 -0.73 -9.16 4.22
N MET A 169 -1.64 -8.21 4.34
CA MET A 169 -2.80 -8.27 5.22
C MET A 169 -4.03 -7.81 4.45
N TYR A 170 -5.21 -8.17 4.93
CA TYR A 170 -6.46 -7.73 4.34
C TYR A 170 -7.48 -7.37 5.40
N MET A 171 -8.47 -6.59 4.99
CA MET A 171 -9.69 -6.37 5.75
C MET A 171 -10.90 -6.27 4.83
N SER A 172 -12.08 -6.50 5.40
CA SER A 172 -13.33 -6.04 4.82
C SER A 172 -13.50 -4.54 5.07
N GLY A 173 -14.16 -3.84 4.16
CA GLY A 173 -14.39 -2.41 4.26
C GLY A 173 -15.17 -1.99 5.50
N GLY A 174 -15.11 -0.70 5.81
CA GLY A 174 -15.64 -0.15 7.06
C GLY A 174 -14.73 0.91 7.69
N PRO A 175 -14.93 1.20 8.98
CA PRO A 175 -14.14 2.21 9.70
C PRO A 175 -12.68 1.78 9.85
N SER A 176 -11.85 2.71 10.34
CA SER A 176 -10.42 2.49 10.56
C SER A 176 -10.16 1.22 11.38
N SER A 177 -9.34 0.33 10.84
CA SER A 177 -8.93 -0.91 11.49
C SER A 177 -7.41 -1.01 11.51
N TYR A 178 -6.87 -1.53 12.62
CA TYR A 178 -5.44 -1.70 12.85
C TYR A 178 -5.02 -3.14 12.54
N LEU A 179 -4.12 -3.31 11.56
CA LEU A 179 -3.62 -4.60 11.12
C LEU A 179 -2.14 -4.73 11.44
N VAL A 180 -1.73 -5.93 11.85
CA VAL A 180 -0.33 -6.28 12.14
C VAL A 180 0.01 -7.57 11.42
N SER A 181 1.11 -7.55 10.66
CA SER A 181 1.55 -8.70 9.88
C SER A 181 2.14 -9.79 10.76
N GLY A 182 2.33 -10.97 10.18
CA GLY A 182 3.31 -11.93 10.72
C GLY A 182 4.73 -11.34 10.72
N PRO A 183 5.70 -12.00 11.38
CA PRO A 183 7.09 -11.60 11.28
C PRO A 183 7.57 -11.60 9.82
N ILE A 184 8.24 -10.51 9.44
CA ILE A 184 8.81 -10.33 8.10
C ILE A 184 10.34 -10.28 8.18
N THR A 185 10.98 -10.53 7.04
CA THR A 185 12.44 -10.38 6.90
C THR A 185 12.71 -9.23 5.95
N LEU A 186 13.55 -8.29 6.40
CA LEU A 186 14.05 -7.20 5.56
C LEU A 186 15.33 -7.66 4.86
N THR A 187 15.46 -7.36 3.57
CA THR A 187 16.69 -7.62 2.82
C THR A 187 17.82 -6.74 3.35
N SER A 188 19.04 -7.26 3.37
CA SER A 188 20.22 -6.52 3.80
C SER A 188 20.57 -5.33 2.89
N GLY A 189 21.26 -4.35 3.48
CA GLY A 189 21.65 -3.11 2.81
C GLY A 189 20.58 -2.03 2.87
N ASN A 190 20.90 -0.85 2.34
CA ASN A 190 19.99 0.28 2.30
C ASN A 190 18.98 0.13 1.14
N LYS A 191 17.77 -0.32 1.44
CA LYS A 191 16.72 -0.63 0.45
C LYS A 191 15.53 0.33 0.58
N LEU A 192 14.91 0.67 -0.54
CA LEU A 192 13.71 1.49 -0.60
C LEU A 192 12.47 0.60 -0.45
N TYR A 193 11.66 0.88 0.56
CA TYR A 193 10.39 0.20 0.79
C TYR A 193 9.22 1.15 0.60
N VAL A 194 8.10 0.62 0.12
CA VAL A 194 6.84 1.34 -0.08
C VAL A 194 5.66 0.45 0.28
N VAL A 195 4.56 1.05 0.73
CA VAL A 195 3.30 0.34 0.93
C VAL A 195 2.57 0.24 -0.41
N GLN A 196 2.07 -0.96 -0.70
CA GLN A 196 1.16 -1.20 -1.81
C GLN A 196 -0.24 -1.51 -1.32
N ILE A 197 -1.23 -0.95 -2.00
CA ILE A 197 -2.65 -1.18 -1.72
C ILE A 197 -3.31 -1.74 -2.98
N LYS A 198 -4.22 -2.70 -2.77
CA LYS A 198 -5.11 -3.25 -3.80
C LYS A 198 -6.52 -3.30 -3.23
N SER A 199 -7.48 -2.77 -3.96
CA SER A 199 -8.91 -2.82 -3.63
C SER A 199 -9.65 -3.78 -4.55
N GLN A 200 -10.69 -4.45 -4.04
CA GLN A 200 -11.48 -5.37 -4.88
C GLN A 200 -12.39 -4.63 -5.87
N LEU A 201 -13.00 -3.51 -5.46
CA LEU A 201 -14.06 -2.82 -6.22
C LEU A 201 -13.73 -1.34 -6.53
N LYS A 202 -12.45 -0.97 -6.55
CA LYS A 202 -11.97 0.40 -6.79
C LYS A 202 -12.50 1.46 -5.81
N ALA A 203 -12.97 1.06 -4.63
CA ALA A 203 -13.35 2.06 -3.63
C ALA A 203 -12.10 2.68 -2.99
N LEU A 204 -12.18 3.98 -2.73
CA LEU A 204 -11.10 4.74 -2.12
C LEU A 204 -10.77 4.17 -0.74
N THR A 205 -9.51 3.77 -0.61
CA THR A 205 -8.93 3.22 0.60
C THR A 205 -8.01 4.26 1.21
N ASN A 206 -8.20 4.56 2.48
CA ASN A 206 -7.39 5.50 3.24
C ASN A 206 -6.39 4.73 4.10
N LEU A 207 -5.11 4.94 3.88
CA LEU A 207 -4.03 4.50 4.75
C LEU A 207 -3.75 5.60 5.77
N ASN A 208 -4.30 5.46 6.97
CA ASN A 208 -4.17 6.43 8.05
C ASN A 208 -2.79 6.39 8.72
N GLN A 209 -2.15 5.22 8.74
CA GLN A 209 -0.79 5.06 9.26
C GLN A 209 -0.17 3.79 8.67
N ALA A 210 1.12 3.83 8.38
CA ALA A 210 1.93 2.65 8.13
C ALA A 210 3.28 2.78 8.86
N ARG A 211 3.73 1.69 9.49
CA ARG A 211 5.02 1.65 10.18
C ARG A 211 5.59 0.24 10.26
N LEU A 212 6.89 0.15 10.52
CA LEU A 212 7.56 -1.08 10.91
C LEU A 212 7.90 -1.02 12.40
N ARG A 213 7.60 -2.11 13.10
CA ARG A 213 8.13 -2.38 14.44
C ARG A 213 9.27 -3.36 14.34
N ILE A 214 10.44 -2.95 14.82
CA ILE A 214 11.64 -3.78 14.92
C ILE A 214 11.93 -4.03 16.39
N GLU A 215 12.00 -5.31 16.77
CA GLU A 215 12.42 -5.77 18.09
C GLU A 215 13.84 -6.31 17.98
N THR A 216 14.72 -5.95 18.91
CA THR A 216 16.12 -6.44 18.96
C THR A 216 16.40 -7.16 20.27
N TYR A 217 17.43 -8.01 20.29
CA TYR A 217 17.90 -8.69 21.49
C TYR A 217 18.62 -7.76 22.48
#